data_AF-A0A6S6PC42-F1
#
_entry.id   AF-A0A6S6PC42-F1
#
_cell.length_a   1.000
_cell.length_b   1.000
_cell.length_c   1.000
_cell.angle_alpha   90.00
_cell.angle_beta   90.00
_cell.angle_gamma   90.00
#
_symmetry.space_group_name_H-M   'P 1'
#
loop_
_entity.id
_entity.type
_entity.pdbx_description
1 polymer ?
#
loop_
_entity_poly.entity_id
_entity_poly.type
_entity_poly.pdbx_seq_one_letter_code
_entity_poly.pdbx_strand_id
1 'polypeptide(L)'
;MPHRTVTTARAAEIVGVGYEGLRSYLKRGLGGRAGMLPGFHKPGTDIHDDPNPRAKWKRFSVPDLCLFRMAKLLIDAGFTFEAANSVVSQQDLWSAFAHDRKPVPRLMAIWPPYGNHIIYEPDQMELLKKALEEAPEIVTLINLGEVHAHVLAALGSEGSPRADAEQSAA
;
A
#
# COMPACT_ATOMS: atom_id res chain seq x y z
N MET A 1 -0.34 19.64 7.92
CA MET A 1 0.69 18.68 8.35
C MET A 1 1.70 18.61 7.23
N PRO A 2 3.01 18.85 7.46
CA PRO A 2 4.01 18.65 6.41
C PRO A 2 3.88 17.23 5.88
N HIS A 3 3.87 17.07 4.55
CA HIS A 3 3.84 15.76 3.91
C HIS A 3 5.12 15.00 4.29
N ARG A 4 5.04 14.22 5.37
CA ARG A 4 6.16 13.40 5.84
C ARG A 4 6.42 12.36 4.77
N THR A 5 7.57 12.49 4.12
CA THR A 5 8.03 11.56 3.09
C THR A 5 9.34 10.94 3.52
N VAL A 6 9.57 9.69 3.14
CA VAL A 6 10.76 8.93 3.54
C VAL A 6 11.55 8.47 2.31
N THR A 7 12.85 8.23 2.50
CA THR A 7 13.74 7.67 1.46
C THR A 7 13.38 6.23 1.14
N THR A 8 13.88 5.69 0.03
CA THR A 8 13.70 4.27 -0.33
C THR A 8 14.20 3.31 0.74
N ALA A 9 15.34 3.60 1.39
CA ALA A 9 15.87 2.76 2.47
C ALA A 9 14.88 2.69 3.64
N ARG A 10 14.40 3.84 4.10
CA ARG A 10 13.43 3.88 5.19
C ARG A 10 12.07 3.30 4.80
N ALA A 11 11.64 3.50 3.55
CA ALA A 11 10.43 2.86 3.03
C ALA A 11 10.54 1.33 3.08
N ALA A 12 11.69 0.77 2.70
CA ALA A 12 11.92 -0.67 2.73
C ALA A 12 11.81 -1.22 4.16
N GLU A 13 12.41 -0.54 5.14
CA GLU A 13 12.30 -0.87 6.56
C GLU A 13 10.83 -0.85 7.05
N ILE A 14 10.08 0.21 6.76
CA ILE A 14 8.68 0.36 7.18
C ILE A 14 7.80 -0.72 6.56
N VAL A 15 7.99 -1.00 5.27
CA VAL A 15 7.25 -2.03 4.53
C VAL A 15 7.62 -3.44 5.02
N GLY A 16 8.82 -3.62 5.55
CA GLY A 16 9.36 -4.90 6.00
C GLY A 16 9.87 -5.75 4.84
N VAL A 17 10.55 -5.12 3.88
CA VAL A 17 11.25 -5.78 2.77
C VAL A 17 12.70 -5.28 2.70
N GLY A 18 13.60 -6.07 2.11
CA GLY A 18 14.96 -5.62 1.86
C GLY A 18 15.00 -4.43 0.89
N TYR A 19 16.03 -3.59 0.99
CA TYR A 19 16.22 -2.42 0.11
C TYR A 19 16.14 -2.78 -1.38
N GLU A 20 16.89 -3.81 -1.80
CA GLU A 20 16.87 -4.29 -3.19
C GLU A 20 15.54 -4.95 -3.56
N GLY A 21 14.84 -5.55 -2.59
CA GLY A 21 13.47 -6.05 -2.79
C GLY A 21 12.51 -4.92 -3.15
N LEU A 22 12.53 -3.82 -2.38
CA LEU A 22 11.71 -2.65 -2.70
C LEU A 22 12.11 -2.03 -4.04
N ARG A 23 13.40 -1.91 -4.35
CA ARG A 23 13.83 -1.40 -5.67
C ARG A 23 13.34 -2.29 -6.81
N SER A 24 13.37 -3.61 -6.64
CA SER A 24 12.82 -4.56 -7.61
C SER A 24 11.33 -4.34 -7.83
N TYR A 25 10.55 -4.20 -6.75
CA TYR A 25 9.12 -3.90 -6.83
C TYR A 25 8.83 -2.58 -7.58
N LEU A 26 9.57 -1.51 -7.26
CA LEU A 26 9.42 -0.21 -7.92
C LEU A 26 9.79 -0.27 -9.41
N LYS A 27 10.84 -1.04 -9.77
CA LYS A 27 11.22 -1.29 -11.17
C LYS A 27 10.14 -2.06 -11.93
N ARG A 28 9.44 -2.97 -11.27
CA ARG A 28 8.31 -3.74 -11.81
C ARG A 28 6.98 -2.97 -11.80
N GLY A 29 6.98 -1.70 -11.39
CA GLY A 29 5.80 -0.83 -11.44
C GLY A 29 4.85 -0.96 -10.26
N LEU A 30 5.34 -1.33 -9.07
CA LEU A 30 4.53 -1.38 -7.86
C LEU A 30 3.80 -0.05 -7.61
N GLY A 31 2.46 -0.09 -7.54
CA GLY A 31 1.61 1.08 -7.33
C GLY A 31 1.70 2.11 -8.46
N GLY A 32 2.17 1.72 -9.64
CA GLY A 32 2.44 2.63 -10.77
C GLY A 32 1.20 3.37 -11.29
N ARG A 33 -0.02 2.88 -10.99
CA ARG A 33 -1.28 3.56 -11.34
C ARG A 33 -1.98 4.23 -10.15
N ALA A 34 -1.58 3.92 -8.92
CA ALA A 34 -2.17 4.51 -7.74
C ALA A 34 -1.84 6.01 -7.64
N GLY A 35 -2.83 6.84 -7.35
CA GLY A 35 -2.67 8.28 -7.21
C GLY A 35 -2.50 9.04 -8.53
N MET A 36 -2.67 8.37 -9.68
CA MET A 36 -2.68 9.04 -10.98
C MET A 36 -4.11 9.49 -11.32
N LEU A 37 -4.26 10.74 -11.75
CA LEU A 37 -5.49 11.16 -12.40
C LEU A 37 -5.55 10.50 -13.79
N PRO A 38 -6.74 10.09 -14.26
CA PRO A 38 -6.92 9.67 -15.64
C PRO A 38 -6.38 10.76 -16.58
N GLY A 39 -5.69 10.37 -17.64
CA GLY A 39 -5.23 11.32 -18.64
C GLY A 39 -6.42 12.07 -19.26
N PHE A 40 -6.22 13.35 -19.60
CA PHE A 40 -7.19 14.08 -20.42
C PHE A 40 -7.01 13.66 -21.88
N HIS A 41 -7.80 12.67 -22.33
CA HIS A 41 -7.73 12.14 -23.69
C HIS A 41 -8.75 12.82 -24.60
N LYS A 42 -8.38 13.03 -25.86
CA LYS A 42 -9.34 13.46 -26.88
C LYS A 42 -10.27 12.29 -27.23
N PRO A 43 -11.54 12.55 -27.57
CA PRO A 43 -12.43 11.50 -28.08
C PRO A 43 -11.81 10.81 -29.31
N GLY A 44 -11.73 9.48 -29.29
CA GLY A 44 -11.26 8.67 -30.43
C GLY A 44 -9.76 8.32 -30.47
N THR A 45 -8.98 8.72 -29.47
CA THR A 45 -7.57 8.27 -29.33
C THR A 45 -7.49 6.94 -28.59
N ASP A 46 -6.52 6.10 -28.93
CA ASP A 46 -6.22 4.86 -28.20
C ASP A 46 -5.75 5.22 -26.77
N ILE A 47 -6.52 4.78 -25.77
CA ILE A 47 -6.37 5.23 -24.39
C ILE A 47 -5.50 4.24 -23.64
N HIS A 48 -4.22 4.59 -23.47
CA HIS A 48 -3.32 3.89 -22.57
C HIS A 48 -2.76 4.90 -21.56
N ASP A 49 -3.38 4.97 -20.38
CA ASP A 49 -2.73 5.59 -19.22
C ASP A 49 -1.61 4.66 -18.76
N ASP A 50 -0.42 4.86 -19.33
CA ASP A 50 0.75 4.08 -18.98
C ASP A 50 1.06 4.26 -17.48
N PRO A 51 1.21 3.17 -16.72
CA PRO A 51 1.63 3.26 -15.33
C PRO A 51 2.92 4.05 -15.24
N ASN A 52 2.97 5.10 -14.40
CA ASN A 52 4.20 5.85 -14.18
C ASN A 52 5.14 5.02 -13.29
N PRO A 53 6.23 4.44 -13.81
CA PRO A 53 7.06 3.56 -13.02
C PRO A 53 7.74 4.38 -11.91
N ARG A 54 7.42 4.06 -10.66
CA ARG A 54 7.98 4.74 -9.47
C ARG A 54 9.46 4.42 -9.22
N ALA A 55 10.10 3.71 -10.15
CA ALA A 55 11.51 3.31 -10.10
C ALA A 55 12.49 4.47 -9.90
N LYS A 56 12.15 5.67 -10.40
CA LYS A 56 12.98 6.88 -10.26
C LYS A 56 12.65 7.71 -9.01
N TRP A 57 11.60 7.35 -8.29
CA TRP A 57 11.17 8.12 -7.12
C TRP A 57 12.16 7.94 -5.97
N LYS A 58 12.44 9.06 -5.29
CA LYS A 58 13.38 9.10 -4.15
C LYS A 58 12.68 9.22 -2.80
N ARG A 59 11.40 9.60 -2.80
CA ARG A 59 10.62 9.88 -1.60
C ARG A 59 9.21 9.33 -1.72
N PHE A 60 8.69 8.81 -0.61
CA PHE A 60 7.40 8.12 -0.54
C PHE A 60 6.57 8.68 0.61
N SER A 61 5.30 8.95 0.33
CA SER A 61 4.31 9.46 1.28
C SER A 61 3.64 8.34 2.08
N VAL A 62 2.85 8.69 3.10
CA VAL A 62 2.08 7.72 3.89
C VAL A 62 1.21 6.80 3.03
N PRO A 63 0.39 7.30 2.09
CA PRO A 63 -0.38 6.43 1.18
C PRO A 63 0.51 5.45 0.40
N ASP A 64 1.66 5.91 -0.11
CA ASP A 64 2.58 5.04 -0.85
C ASP A 64 3.10 3.89 0.03
N LEU A 65 3.47 4.20 1.28
CA LEU A 65 3.94 3.21 2.24
C LEU A 65 2.85 2.21 2.63
N CYS A 66 1.61 2.66 2.80
CA CYS A 66 0.47 1.78 3.06
C CYS A 66 0.24 0.80 1.90
N LEU A 67 0.26 1.29 0.66
CA LEU A 67 0.12 0.45 -0.53
C LEU A 67 1.27 -0.56 -0.67
N PHE A 68 2.51 -0.14 -0.41
CA PHE A 68 3.66 -1.05 -0.45
C PHE A 68 3.59 -2.11 0.65
N ARG A 69 3.14 -1.72 1.86
CA ARG A 69 2.92 -2.65 2.96
C ARG A 69 1.82 -3.65 2.64
N MET A 70 0.73 -3.22 2.02
CA MET A 70 -0.32 -4.12 1.54
C MET A 70 0.18 -5.09 0.49
N ALA A 71 0.93 -4.62 -0.49
CA ALA A 71 1.49 -5.49 -1.52
C ALA A 71 2.39 -6.57 -0.91
N LYS A 72 3.18 -6.20 0.09
CA LYS A 72 3.97 -7.17 0.87
C LYS A 72 3.07 -8.20 1.55
N LEU A 73 2.05 -7.76 2.29
CA LEU A 73 1.14 -8.68 3.00
C LEU A 73 0.44 -9.66 2.04
N LEU A 74 0.05 -9.18 0.86
CA LEU A 74 -0.53 -10.00 -0.20
C LEU A 74 0.46 -11.04 -0.73
N ILE A 75 1.68 -10.62 -1.04
CA ILE A 75 2.73 -11.53 -1.53
C ILE A 75 3.07 -12.59 -0.48
N ASP A 76 3.17 -12.21 0.78
CA ASP A 76 3.38 -13.15 1.89
C ASP A 76 2.23 -14.14 2.06
N ALA A 77 1.00 -13.71 1.76
CA ALA A 77 -0.19 -14.56 1.74
C ALA A 77 -0.26 -15.48 0.50
N GLY A 78 0.74 -15.44 -0.39
CA GLY A 78 0.85 -16.32 -1.55
C GLY A 78 0.36 -15.71 -2.87
N PHE A 79 -0.02 -14.43 -2.89
CA PHE A 79 -0.38 -13.76 -4.14
C PHE A 79 0.85 -13.59 -5.03
N THR A 80 0.67 -13.71 -6.34
CA THR A 80 1.71 -13.28 -7.28
C THR A 80 1.91 -11.77 -7.17
N PHE A 81 3.09 -11.29 -7.57
CA PHE A 81 3.35 -9.85 -7.59
C PHE A 81 2.34 -9.11 -8.48
N GLU A 82 1.99 -9.69 -9.62
CA GLU A 82 1.06 -9.12 -10.59
C GLU A 82 -0.35 -8.98 -9.97
N ALA A 83 -0.82 -9.99 -9.25
CA ALA A 83 -2.10 -9.96 -8.54
C ALA A 83 -2.09 -8.99 -7.35
N ALA A 84 -1.01 -8.95 -6.56
CA ALA A 84 -0.87 -7.98 -5.48
C ALA A 84 -0.84 -6.54 -6.03
N ASN A 85 -0.11 -6.32 -7.13
CA ASN A 85 0.02 -5.02 -7.76
C ASN A 85 -1.27 -4.53 -8.41
N SER A 86 -2.09 -5.44 -8.97
CA SER A 86 -3.40 -5.08 -9.55
C SER A 86 -4.37 -4.55 -8.50
N VAL A 87 -4.29 -5.09 -7.27
CA VAL A 87 -5.07 -4.61 -6.11
C VAL A 87 -4.52 -3.28 -5.59
N VAL A 88 -3.22 -3.19 -5.29
CA VAL A 88 -2.67 -1.97 -4.65
C VAL A 88 -2.52 -0.77 -5.59
N SER A 89 -2.69 -0.98 -6.89
CA SER A 89 -2.64 0.11 -7.88
C SER A 89 -3.98 0.81 -8.09
N GLN A 90 -5.05 0.42 -7.38
CA GLN A 90 -6.37 1.02 -7.53
C GLN A 90 -6.49 2.39 -6.84
N GLN A 91 -7.20 3.29 -7.49
CA GLN A 91 -7.27 4.70 -7.10
C GLN A 91 -8.11 4.92 -5.84
N ASP A 92 -9.16 4.14 -5.65
CA ASP A 92 -10.01 4.13 -4.46
C ASP A 92 -9.20 3.78 -3.20
N LEU A 93 -8.35 2.76 -3.28
CA LEU A 93 -7.50 2.34 -2.18
C LEU A 93 -6.43 3.39 -1.83
N TRP A 94 -5.78 3.99 -2.84
CA TRP A 94 -4.87 5.12 -2.61
C TRP A 94 -5.62 6.29 -1.96
N SER A 95 -6.82 6.59 -2.45
CA SER A 95 -7.64 7.69 -1.96
C SER A 95 -8.07 7.47 -0.51
N ALA A 96 -8.39 6.23 -0.11
CA ALA A 96 -8.72 5.90 1.27
C ALA A 96 -7.57 6.31 2.22
N PHE A 97 -6.33 5.89 1.93
CA PHE A 97 -5.18 6.27 2.76
C PHE A 97 -4.80 7.76 2.66
N ALA A 98 -5.02 8.40 1.51
CA ALA A 98 -4.67 9.80 1.31
C ALA A 98 -5.57 10.77 2.10
N HIS A 99 -6.84 10.42 2.29
CA HIS A 99 -7.81 11.27 3.01
C HIS A 99 -7.88 10.97 4.51
N ASP A 100 -7.49 9.77 4.93
CA ASP A 100 -7.48 9.38 6.32
C ASP A 100 -6.44 10.17 7.13
N ARG A 101 -6.91 10.96 8.09
CA ARG A 101 -6.02 11.65 9.05
C ARG A 101 -5.54 10.76 10.20
N LYS A 102 -6.24 9.65 10.42
CA LYS A 102 -5.98 8.64 11.45
C LYS A 102 -6.35 7.27 10.90
N PRO A 103 -5.81 6.17 11.44
CA PRO A 103 -6.25 4.82 11.08
C PRO A 103 -7.77 4.67 11.24
N VAL A 104 -8.41 4.19 10.18
CA VAL A 104 -9.84 3.84 10.18
C VAL A 104 -9.92 2.32 10.03
N PRO A 105 -10.69 1.60 10.87
CA PRO A 105 -10.74 0.13 10.86
C PRO A 105 -11.59 -0.40 9.70
N ARG A 106 -11.22 -0.02 8.46
CA ARG A 106 -11.80 -0.57 7.23
C ARG A 106 -11.25 -1.96 6.97
N LEU A 107 -12.11 -2.84 6.49
CA LEU A 107 -11.72 -4.17 6.04
C LEU A 107 -11.81 -4.23 4.52
N MET A 108 -10.78 -4.76 3.88
CA MET A 108 -10.76 -5.02 2.46
C MET A 108 -10.88 -6.51 2.22
N ALA A 109 -11.90 -6.92 1.48
CA ALA A 109 -12.10 -8.29 1.03
C ALA A 109 -11.62 -8.43 -0.42
N ILE A 110 -10.94 -9.53 -0.73
CA ILE A 110 -10.38 -9.83 -2.04
C ILE A 110 -10.76 -11.25 -2.43
N TRP A 111 -11.27 -11.41 -3.66
CA TRP A 111 -11.70 -12.69 -4.22
C TRP A 111 -10.82 -13.14 -5.39
N PRO A 112 -10.65 -14.45 -5.60
CA PRO A 112 -10.14 -15.00 -6.86
C PRO A 112 -11.03 -14.59 -8.06
N PRO A 113 -10.49 -14.54 -9.30
CA PRO A 113 -9.10 -14.74 -9.71
C PRO A 113 -8.23 -13.46 -9.60
N TYR A 114 -8.39 -12.72 -8.50
CA TYR A 114 -7.56 -11.61 -8.03
C TYR A 114 -7.54 -10.36 -8.92
N GLY A 115 -8.10 -9.27 -8.39
CA GLY A 115 -8.19 -7.97 -9.04
C GLY A 115 -9.45 -7.20 -8.63
N ASN A 116 -10.50 -7.91 -8.21
CA ASN A 116 -11.68 -7.32 -7.60
C ASN A 116 -11.53 -7.34 -6.08
N HIS A 117 -11.82 -6.19 -5.47
CA HIS A 117 -11.85 -6.04 -4.03
C HIS A 117 -13.01 -5.14 -3.64
N ILE A 118 -13.46 -5.28 -2.39
CA ILE A 118 -14.45 -4.40 -1.79
C ILE A 118 -13.86 -3.89 -0.48
N ILE A 119 -13.90 -2.58 -0.29
CA ILE A 119 -13.54 -1.93 0.97
C ILE A 119 -14.85 -1.73 1.75
N TYR A 120 -14.93 -2.33 2.92
CA TYR A 120 -16.04 -2.18 3.86
C TYR A 120 -15.67 -1.14 4.92
N GLU A 121 -16.51 -0.13 5.03
CA GLU A 121 -16.46 0.86 6.11
C GLU A 121 -16.87 0.24 7.46
N PRO A 122 -16.48 0.84 8.60
CA PRO A 122 -16.79 0.28 9.93
C PRO A 122 -18.29 0.07 10.21
N ASP A 123 -19.16 0.86 9.59
CA ASP A 123 -20.62 0.75 9.68
C ASP A 123 -21.21 -0.32 8.73
N GLN A 124 -20.39 -0.94 7.87
CA GLN A 124 -20.78 -1.94 6.89
C GLN A 124 -20.42 -3.38 7.31
N MET A 125 -20.12 -3.62 8.58
CA MET A 125 -19.67 -4.95 9.06
C MET A 125 -20.73 -6.04 8.89
N GLU A 126 -22.02 -5.70 9.01
CA GLU A 126 -23.10 -6.66 8.73
C GLU A 126 -23.16 -7.04 7.24
N LEU A 127 -22.86 -6.09 6.33
CA LEU A 127 -22.76 -6.37 4.90
C LEU A 127 -21.56 -7.27 4.59
N LEU A 128 -20.42 -7.03 5.24
CA LEU A 128 -19.25 -7.90 5.13
C LEU A 128 -19.58 -9.32 5.60
N LYS A 129 -20.19 -9.45 6.78
CA LYS A 129 -20.55 -10.76 7.34
C LYS A 129 -21.44 -11.54 6.38
N LYS A 130 -22.47 -10.90 5.84
CA LYS A 130 -23.35 -11.50 4.82
C LYS A 130 -22.57 -11.91 3.56
N ALA A 131 -21.69 -11.03 3.06
CA ALA A 131 -20.87 -11.34 1.88
C ALA A 131 -19.92 -12.53 2.11
N LEU A 132 -19.41 -12.71 3.33
CA LEU A 132 -18.57 -13.85 3.70
C LEU A 132 -19.38 -15.14 3.85
N GLU A 133 -20.61 -15.07 4.38
CA GLU A 133 -21.53 -16.22 4.47
C GLU A 133 -21.97 -16.72 3.09
N GLU A 134 -22.14 -15.80 2.14
CA GLU A 134 -22.55 -16.09 0.76
C GLU A 134 -21.37 -16.41 -0.17
N ALA A 135 -20.12 -16.22 0.27
CA ALA A 135 -18.94 -16.40 -0.57
C ALA A 135 -18.67 -17.89 -0.84
N PRO A 136 -18.67 -18.36 -2.10
CA PRO A 136 -18.38 -19.75 -2.44
C PRO A 136 -16.90 -20.11 -2.35
N GLU A 137 -16.00 -19.12 -2.23
CA GLU A 137 -14.54 -19.28 -2.28
C GLU A 137 -13.83 -18.51 -1.14
N ILE A 138 -12.54 -18.83 -0.97
CA ILE A 138 -11.66 -18.23 0.04
C ILE A 138 -11.50 -16.73 -0.23
N VAL A 139 -11.92 -15.93 0.75
CA VAL A 139 -11.76 -14.47 0.75
C VAL A 139 -10.52 -14.10 1.55
N THR A 140 -9.60 -13.35 0.95
CA THR A 140 -8.52 -12.72 1.72
C THR A 140 -9.05 -11.43 2.33
N LEU A 141 -8.96 -11.32 3.66
CA LEU A 141 -9.35 -10.13 4.40
C LEU A 141 -8.11 -9.37 4.88
N ILE A 142 -8.07 -8.07 4.61
CA ILE A 142 -7.00 -7.17 5.06
C ILE A 142 -7.59 -6.04 5.90
N ASN A 143 -7.04 -5.81 7.09
CA ASN A 143 -7.38 -4.66 7.90
C ASN A 143 -6.57 -3.43 7.46
N LEU A 144 -7.20 -2.51 6.73
CA LEU A 144 -6.56 -1.29 6.23
C LEU A 144 -6.18 -0.33 7.37
N GLY A 145 -6.96 -0.34 8.46
CA GLY A 145 -6.66 0.44 9.65
C GLY A 145 -5.35 0.00 10.30
N GLU A 146 -5.13 -1.30 10.44
CA GLU A 146 -3.88 -1.84 10.97
C GLU A 146 -2.69 -1.55 10.06
N VAL A 147 -2.85 -1.62 8.73
CA VAL A 147 -1.82 -1.20 7.78
C VAL A 147 -1.44 0.27 8.01
N HIS A 148 -2.43 1.15 8.10
CA HIS A 148 -2.19 2.57 8.32
C HIS A 148 -1.53 2.83 9.68
N ALA A 149 -2.01 2.17 10.74
CA ALA A 149 -1.45 2.26 12.08
C ALA A 149 0.00 1.81 12.13
N HIS A 150 0.34 0.70 11.48
CA HIS A 150 1.71 0.20 11.36
C HIS A 150 2.63 1.23 10.71
N VAL A 151 2.21 1.82 9.59
CA VAL A 151 3.00 2.85 8.88
C VAL A 151 3.19 4.10 9.73
N LEU A 152 2.13 4.60 10.38
CA LEU A 152 2.22 5.78 11.24
C LEU A 152 3.09 5.54 12.47
N ALA A 153 2.97 4.37 13.11
CA ALA A 153 3.80 4.00 14.26
C ALA A 153 5.28 3.93 13.86
N ALA A 154 5.59 3.31 12.72
CA ALA A 154 6.95 3.23 12.20
C ALA A 154 7.52 4.62 11.87
N LEU A 155 6.70 5.54 11.36
CA LEU A 155 7.11 6.94 11.18
C LEU A 155 7.30 7.66 12.54
N GLY A 156 6.43 7.43 13.51
CA GLY A 156 6.49 8.02 14.86
C GLY A 156 7.70 7.58 15.69
N SER A 157 8.25 6.39 15.41
CA SER A 157 9.41 5.82 16.12
C SER A 157 10.76 6.56 15.94
N GLU A 158 10.79 7.65 15.17
CA GLU A 158 11.97 8.53 14.98
C GLU A 158 12.42 9.31 16.26
N GLY A 159 11.93 8.94 17.44
CA GLY A 159 12.25 9.61 18.72
C GLY A 159 13.24 8.87 19.65
N SER A 160 13.77 7.70 19.28
CA SER A 160 14.78 7.03 20.12
C SER A 160 16.13 7.02 19.41
N PRO A 161 17.11 7.83 19.83
CA PRO A 161 18.44 7.80 19.25
C PRO A 161 19.03 6.40 19.47
N ARG A 162 19.49 5.79 18.38
CA ARG A 162 20.50 4.74 18.44
C ARG A 162 21.67 5.32 19.22
N ALA A 163 21.91 4.80 20.42
CA ALA A 163 23.09 5.16 21.20
C ALA A 163 24.33 4.95 20.33
N ASP A 164 25.07 6.02 20.11
CA ASP A 164 26.40 5.98 19.53
C ASP A 164 27.28 5.08 20.40
N ALA A 165 27.46 3.83 19.96
CA ALA A 165 28.45 2.93 20.49
C ALA A 165 29.74 3.11 19.68
N GLU A 166 30.38 4.26 19.84
CA GLU A 166 31.82 4.42 19.64
C GLU A 166 32.37 5.14 20.88
N GLN A 167 32.54 4.36 21.95
CA GLN A 167 33.48 4.72 23.01
C GLN A 167 34.88 4.74 22.42
N SER A 168 35.54 5.91 22.54
CA SER A 168 36.97 6.08 22.38
C SER A 168 37.74 4.89 22.93
N ALA A 169 38.42 4.18 22.03
CA ALA A 169 39.54 3.34 22.41
C ALA A 169 40.81 4.20 22.41
N ALA A 170 41.48 4.17 23.56
CA ALA A 170 42.87 4.52 23.85
C ALA A 170 43.28 6.01 23.83
#